data_AF-A0A7J4KL16-F1
#
_entry.id   AF-A0A7J4KL16-F1
#
_cell.length_a   1.000
_cell.length_b   1.000
_cell.length_c   1.000
_cell.angle_alpha   90.00
_cell.angle_beta   90.00
_cell.angle_gamma   90.00
#
_symmetry.space_group_name_H-M   'P 1'
#
loop_
_entity.id
_entity.type
_entity.pdbx_description
1 polymer ?
#
loop_
_entity_poly.entity_id
_entity_poly.type
_entity_poly.pdbx_seq_one_letter_code
_entity_poly.pdbx_strand_id
1 'polypeptide(L)'
;MQYIIAGIDPGNTYGIAILSLSGRKLSLHSTDAGFSEAVRIIERHGTPSLVACDVSPAPEAAQKIASYFSCRLFVPNRGIMEEEKRIVASGVGTKNNHERDAYSSAVFAFRAHANKLRQIAAFPDLSEGEKERLQHLMLKGYRIKDAFLELREPEEKPEKKEHKRTEAQKVSIDDLKARVSFLARENANLKLMMGKLENERAQLQDRIRLLENGARQSLLHDSELRKLRFRLQQALQRLQPGRKPAEGSALSSAPAGAPAFDSPAGSSKSSGRKAAAVATQKKEEGKAERLHRENDDLNRLGSPNVDLEKMVTDYRRGRKQA
;
A
#
# COMPACT_ATOMS: atom_id res chain seq x y z
N MET A 1 -2.81 -29.02 17.66
CA MET A 1 -2.86 -27.55 17.84
C MET A 1 -3.37 -26.92 16.56
N GLN A 2 -4.06 -25.78 16.64
CA GLN A 2 -4.57 -25.07 15.46
C GLN A 2 -3.50 -24.12 14.91
N TYR A 3 -3.42 -23.99 13.58
CA TYR A 3 -2.55 -23.01 12.93
C TYR A 3 -3.24 -21.67 12.75
N ILE A 4 -2.50 -20.59 13.01
CA ILE A 4 -3.05 -19.22 13.03
C ILE A 4 -2.20 -18.23 12.22
N ILE A 5 -2.82 -17.12 11.85
CA ILE A 5 -2.15 -15.90 11.36
C ILE A 5 -2.28 -14.85 12.47
N ALA A 6 -1.15 -14.29 12.90
CA ALA A 6 -1.11 -13.30 13.97
C ALA A 6 -0.79 -11.92 13.38
N GLY A 7 -1.70 -10.96 13.52
CA GLY A 7 -1.43 -9.54 13.27
C GLY A 7 -0.99 -8.85 14.54
N ILE A 8 0.04 -8.02 14.43
CA ILE A 8 0.66 -7.35 15.56
C ILE A 8 0.87 -5.88 15.21
N ASP A 9 0.39 -5.02 16.09
CA ASP A 9 0.68 -3.59 16.09
C ASP A 9 1.44 -3.23 17.38
N PRO A 10 2.79 -3.17 17.33
CA PRO A 10 3.60 -2.85 18.50
C PRO A 10 3.72 -1.32 18.69
N GLY A 11 3.19 -0.81 19.81
CA GLY A 11 3.43 0.55 20.28
C GLY A 11 3.66 0.59 21.79
N ASN A 12 3.15 1.62 22.47
CA ASN A 12 3.04 1.62 23.94
C ASN A 12 2.16 0.46 24.42
N THR A 13 1.16 0.12 23.62
CA THR A 13 0.29 -1.04 23.76
C THR A 13 0.52 -1.96 22.57
N TYR A 14 0.45 -3.27 22.80
CA TYR A 14 0.50 -4.26 21.73
C TYR A 14 -0.93 -4.59 21.30
N GLY A 15 -1.29 -4.23 20.08
CA GLY A 15 -2.48 -4.77 19.40
C GLY A 15 -2.17 -6.16 18.87
N ILE A 16 -3.05 -7.13 19.14
CA ILE A 16 -2.90 -8.53 18.72
C ILE A 16 -4.21 -9.00 18.12
N ALA A 17 -4.17 -9.45 16.87
CA ALA A 17 -5.29 -10.07 16.19
C ALA A 17 -4.92 -11.47 15.74
N ILE A 18 -5.82 -12.43 15.97
CA ILE A 18 -5.58 -13.83 15.64
C ILE A 18 -6.66 -14.29 14.67
N LEU A 19 -6.23 -14.75 13.51
CA LEU A 19 -7.08 -15.32 12.46
C LEU A 19 -6.76 -16.80 12.27
N SER A 20 -7.76 -17.59 11.91
CA SER A 20 -7.56 -18.94 11.38
C SER A 20 -6.94 -18.89 9.98
N LEU A 21 -6.42 -20.02 9.50
CA LEU A 21 -5.98 -20.15 8.11
C LEU A 21 -7.13 -20.04 7.07
N SER A 22 -8.38 -20.12 7.53
CA SER A 22 -9.58 -19.83 6.73
C SER A 22 -10.00 -18.36 6.73
N GLY A 23 -9.30 -17.49 7.48
CA GLY A 23 -9.57 -16.06 7.55
C GLY A 23 -10.65 -15.65 8.56
N ARG A 24 -11.11 -16.58 9.41
CA ARG A 24 -12.05 -16.27 10.50
C ARG A 24 -11.31 -15.64 11.67
N LYS A 25 -11.85 -14.56 12.23
CA LYS A 25 -11.35 -14.00 13.50
C LYS A 25 -11.55 -15.00 14.64
N LEU A 26 -10.46 -15.34 15.31
CA LEU A 26 -10.45 -16.15 16.53
C LEU A 26 -10.42 -15.27 17.77
N SER A 27 -9.51 -14.28 17.80
CA SER A 27 -9.42 -13.35 18.92
C SER A 27 -8.84 -12.00 18.53
N LEU A 28 -9.08 -11.03 19.41
CA LEU A 28 -8.64 -9.65 19.26
C LEU A 28 -8.39 -9.11 20.67
N HIS A 29 -7.16 -8.65 20.91
CA HIS A 29 -6.70 -8.22 22.22
C HIS A 29 -5.75 -7.04 22.10
N SER A 30 -5.72 -6.21 23.13
CA SER A 30 -4.64 -5.27 23.38
C SER A 30 -4.02 -5.49 24.76
N THR A 31 -2.70 -5.38 24.88
CA THR A 31 -1.99 -5.52 26.16
C THR A 31 -0.88 -4.49 26.32
N ASP A 32 -0.77 -3.95 27.53
CA ASP A 32 0.29 -3.01 27.93
C ASP A 32 1.47 -3.74 28.60
N ALA A 33 1.34 -5.07 28.81
CA ALA A 33 2.35 -5.90 29.48
C ALA A 33 3.55 -6.25 28.57
N GLY A 34 3.62 -5.67 27.37
CA GLY A 34 4.75 -5.77 26.45
C GLY A 34 4.89 -7.11 25.74
N PHE A 35 6.11 -7.39 25.26
CA PHE A 35 6.45 -8.51 24.38
C PHE A 35 6.08 -9.89 24.96
N SER A 36 6.41 -10.14 26.23
CA SER A 36 6.23 -11.46 26.86
C SER A 36 4.77 -11.88 26.93
N GLU A 37 3.86 -10.95 27.24
CA GLU A 37 2.43 -11.25 27.27
C GLU A 37 1.87 -11.39 25.85
N ALA A 38 2.37 -10.61 24.88
CA ALA A 38 1.97 -10.77 23.49
C ALA A 38 2.26 -12.18 22.96
N VAL A 39 3.45 -12.70 23.26
CA VAL A 39 3.83 -14.08 22.93
C VAL A 39 2.90 -15.09 23.60
N ARG A 40 2.61 -14.93 24.91
CA ARG A 40 1.71 -15.83 25.65
C ARG A 40 0.29 -15.83 25.08
N ILE A 41 -0.23 -14.66 24.70
CA ILE A 41 -1.55 -14.55 24.05
C ILE A 41 -1.55 -15.36 22.75
N ILE A 42 -0.54 -15.21 21.91
CA ILE A 42 -0.45 -15.95 20.64
C ILE A 42 -0.35 -17.46 20.90
N GLU A 43 0.54 -17.90 21.79
CA GLU A 43 0.73 -19.32 22.13
C GLU A 43 -0.55 -19.98 22.68
N ARG A 44 -1.39 -19.24 23.42
CA ARG A 44 -2.67 -19.77 23.93
C ARG A 44 -3.67 -20.12 22.83
N HIS A 45 -3.60 -19.46 21.67
CA HIS A 45 -4.57 -19.65 20.59
C HIS A 45 -4.09 -20.65 19.54
N GLY A 46 -2.78 -20.84 19.38
CA GLY A 46 -2.25 -21.84 18.47
C GLY A 46 -0.84 -21.55 17.98
N THR A 47 -0.45 -22.26 16.93
CA THR A 47 0.87 -22.14 16.31
C THR A 47 0.80 -21.14 15.17
N PRO A 48 1.43 -19.95 15.29
CA PRO A 48 1.45 -19.00 14.19
C PRO A 48 2.18 -19.59 12.98
N SER A 49 1.64 -19.31 11.80
CA SER A 49 2.21 -19.68 10.50
C SER A 49 2.82 -18.46 9.82
N LEU A 50 2.27 -17.29 10.14
CA LEU A 50 2.63 -16.00 9.59
C LEU A 50 2.36 -14.94 10.65
N VAL A 51 3.31 -14.03 10.83
CA VAL A 51 3.13 -12.82 11.64
C VAL A 51 2.98 -11.64 10.67
N ALA A 52 2.06 -10.72 10.93
CA ALA A 52 1.79 -9.57 10.07
C ALA A 52 1.90 -8.25 10.85
N CYS A 53 2.41 -7.22 10.20
CA CYS A 53 2.45 -5.85 10.71
C CYS A 53 2.06 -4.89 9.58
N ASP A 54 1.49 -3.74 9.91
CA ASP A 54 1.00 -2.74 8.97
C ASP A 54 2.05 -1.72 8.53
N VAL A 55 3.17 -1.62 9.26
CA VAL A 55 4.26 -0.66 9.00
C VAL A 55 5.41 -1.30 8.23
N SER A 56 5.97 -0.54 7.26
CA SER A 56 7.17 -0.89 6.51
C SER A 56 8.18 0.27 6.56
N PRO A 57 9.43 0.06 7.01
CA PRO A 57 9.99 -1.20 7.51
C PRO A 57 9.36 -1.67 8.83
N ALA A 58 9.36 -2.97 9.08
CA ALA A 58 8.70 -3.53 10.26
C ALA A 58 9.36 -3.08 11.58
N PRO A 59 8.59 -2.77 12.63
CA PRO A 59 9.14 -2.48 13.96
C PRO A 59 9.93 -3.66 14.54
N GLU A 60 10.98 -3.36 15.32
CA GLU A 60 11.86 -4.37 15.93
C GLU A 60 11.08 -5.39 16.78
N ALA A 61 10.06 -4.94 17.51
CA ALA A 61 9.19 -5.80 18.30
C ALA A 61 8.46 -6.85 17.45
N ALA A 62 7.91 -6.47 16.30
CA ALA A 62 7.25 -7.40 15.39
C ALA A 62 8.25 -8.42 14.81
N GLN A 63 9.48 -7.98 14.50
CA GLN A 63 10.56 -8.86 14.05
C GLN A 63 10.97 -9.88 15.12
N LYS A 64 11.06 -9.45 16.39
CA LYS A 64 11.35 -10.33 17.52
C LYS A 64 10.25 -11.39 17.70
N ILE A 65 8.97 -11.01 17.56
CA ILE A 65 7.87 -11.96 17.70
C ILE A 65 7.88 -12.97 16.55
N ALA A 66 8.05 -12.50 15.31
CA ALA A 66 8.20 -13.40 14.15
C ALA A 66 9.37 -14.38 14.32
N SER A 67 10.50 -13.89 14.83
CA SER A 67 11.69 -14.71 15.11
C SER A 67 11.46 -15.72 16.24
N TYR A 68 10.79 -15.32 17.33
CA TYR A 68 10.45 -16.21 18.44
C TYR A 68 9.62 -17.41 17.96
N PHE A 69 8.67 -17.17 17.07
CA PHE A 69 7.82 -18.22 16.50
C PHE A 69 8.42 -18.92 15.27
N SER A 70 9.63 -18.53 14.84
CA SER A 70 10.25 -19.04 13.60
C SER A 70 9.30 -18.94 12.39
N CYS A 71 8.63 -17.79 12.27
CA CYS A 71 7.64 -17.50 11.24
C CYS A 71 8.10 -16.35 10.36
N ARG A 72 7.56 -16.30 9.14
CA ARG A 72 7.77 -15.15 8.27
C ARG A 72 6.99 -13.94 8.79
N LEU A 73 7.57 -12.78 8.60
CA LEU A 73 6.92 -11.49 8.83
C LEU A 73 6.38 -10.96 7.51
N PHE A 74 5.07 -10.71 7.48
CA PHE A 74 4.39 -10.04 6.39
C PHE A 74 4.30 -8.55 6.70
N VAL A 75 4.72 -7.74 5.74
CA VAL A 75 4.49 -6.29 5.71
C VAL A 75 3.89 -5.91 4.36
N PRO A 76 2.96 -4.94 4.33
CA PRO A 76 2.37 -4.50 3.07
C PRO A 76 3.40 -3.79 2.18
N ASN A 77 3.30 -4.01 0.86
CA ASN A 77 4.20 -3.38 -0.12
C ASN A 77 4.00 -1.86 -0.26
N ARG A 78 2.84 -1.35 0.17
CA ARG A 78 2.48 0.06 0.18
C ARG A 78 1.96 0.45 1.56
N GLY A 79 2.05 1.73 1.90
CA GLY A 79 1.35 2.26 3.06
C GLY A 79 -0.15 1.97 2.96
N ILE A 80 -0.73 1.47 4.06
CA ILE A 80 -2.17 1.25 4.18
C ILE A 80 -2.79 2.54 4.72
N MET A 81 -3.79 3.08 4.01
CA MET A 81 -4.49 4.28 4.47
C MET A 81 -5.36 3.98 5.68
N GLU A 82 -5.55 4.95 6.57
CA GLU A 82 -6.36 4.74 7.78
C GLU A 82 -7.82 4.37 7.46
N GLU A 83 -8.37 4.93 6.39
CA GLU A 83 -9.70 4.59 5.88
C GLU A 83 -9.81 3.12 5.46
N GLU A 84 -8.79 2.58 4.77
CA GLU A 84 -8.76 1.17 4.39
C GLU A 84 -8.76 0.26 5.63
N LYS A 85 -8.00 0.64 6.68
CA LYS A 85 -8.00 -0.09 7.96
C LYS A 85 -9.38 -0.07 8.61
N ARG A 86 -10.05 1.09 8.64
CA ARG A 86 -11.40 1.23 9.21
C ARG A 86 -12.44 0.39 8.46
N ILE A 87 -12.39 0.37 7.13
CA ILE A 87 -13.29 -0.44 6.31
C ILE A 87 -13.07 -1.93 6.60
N VAL A 88 -11.80 -2.38 6.64
CA VAL A 88 -11.47 -3.79 6.90
C VAL A 88 -11.89 -4.22 8.31
N ALA A 89 -11.69 -3.36 9.31
CA ALA A 89 -12.06 -3.62 10.69
C ALA A 89 -13.55 -3.36 11.00
N SER A 90 -14.32 -2.84 10.05
CA SER A 90 -15.73 -2.54 10.26
C SER A 90 -16.52 -3.81 10.60
N GLY A 91 -17.37 -3.75 11.63
CA GLY A 91 -18.18 -4.88 12.08
C GLY A 91 -17.45 -5.93 12.94
N VAL A 92 -16.16 -5.73 13.25
CA VAL A 92 -15.35 -6.71 13.98
C VAL A 92 -15.29 -6.44 15.50
N GLY A 93 -15.73 -5.25 15.93
CA GLY A 93 -15.82 -4.89 17.35
C GLY A 93 -14.46 -4.54 17.98
N THR A 94 -13.61 -3.83 17.26
CA THR A 94 -12.33 -3.30 17.77
C THR A 94 -12.59 -2.26 18.87
N LYS A 95 -11.88 -2.35 19.99
CA LYS A 95 -12.01 -1.42 21.12
C LYS A 95 -11.08 -0.22 21.02
N ASN A 96 -9.93 -0.39 20.38
CA ASN A 96 -8.91 0.65 20.22
C ASN A 96 -8.26 0.61 18.83
N ASN A 97 -7.49 1.66 18.54
CA ASN A 97 -6.79 1.79 17.26
C ASN A 97 -5.74 0.68 17.07
N HIS A 98 -5.12 0.20 18.15
CA HIS A 98 -4.12 -0.87 18.08
C HIS A 98 -4.72 -2.22 17.65
N GLU A 99 -5.87 -2.59 18.20
CA GLU A 99 -6.63 -3.77 17.78
C GLU A 99 -7.07 -3.65 16.31
N ARG A 100 -7.53 -2.46 15.90
CA ARG A 100 -7.91 -2.19 14.50
C ARG A 100 -6.74 -2.41 13.55
N ASP A 101 -5.57 -1.89 13.89
CA ASP A 101 -4.38 -1.93 13.04
C ASP A 101 -3.78 -3.35 13.01
N ALA A 102 -3.76 -4.04 14.15
CA ALA A 102 -3.41 -5.46 14.25
C ALA A 102 -4.36 -6.35 13.44
N TYR A 103 -5.68 -6.12 13.53
CA TYR A 103 -6.65 -6.89 12.75
C TYR A 103 -6.50 -6.63 11.26
N SER A 104 -6.35 -5.36 10.87
CA SER A 104 -6.14 -4.97 9.48
C SER A 104 -4.91 -5.66 8.89
N SER A 105 -3.77 -5.61 9.59
CA SER A 105 -2.54 -6.27 9.13
C SER A 105 -2.71 -7.79 8.96
N ALA A 106 -3.38 -8.47 9.90
CA ALA A 106 -3.69 -9.89 9.76
C ALA A 106 -4.57 -10.19 8.53
N VAL A 107 -5.59 -9.36 8.28
CA VAL A 107 -6.47 -9.53 7.11
C VAL A 107 -5.72 -9.25 5.80
N PHE A 108 -4.88 -8.22 5.74
CA PHE A 108 -4.07 -7.96 4.55
C PHE A 108 -3.10 -9.10 4.26
N ALA A 109 -2.48 -9.66 5.30
CA ALA A 109 -1.64 -10.84 5.16
C ALA A 109 -2.44 -12.04 4.63
N PHE A 110 -3.62 -12.32 5.19
CA PHE A 110 -4.50 -13.37 4.67
C PHE A 110 -4.87 -13.12 3.21
N ARG A 111 -5.27 -11.90 2.83
CA ARG A 111 -5.64 -11.55 1.44
C ARG A 111 -4.50 -11.73 0.46
N ALA A 112 -3.27 -11.39 0.86
CA ALA A 112 -2.08 -11.61 0.03
C ALA A 112 -1.83 -13.10 -0.26
N HIS A 113 -2.22 -13.98 0.65
CA HIS A 113 -2.03 -15.43 0.54
C HIS A 113 -3.32 -16.20 0.17
N ALA A 114 -4.47 -15.54 0.11
CA ALA A 114 -5.80 -16.17 -0.02
C ALA A 114 -5.94 -17.07 -1.24
N ASN A 115 -5.37 -16.68 -2.39
CA ASN A 115 -5.43 -17.49 -3.60
C ASN A 115 -4.72 -18.83 -3.41
N LYS A 116 -3.54 -18.83 -2.77
CA LYS A 116 -2.78 -20.06 -2.51
C LYS A 116 -3.43 -20.91 -1.44
N LEU A 117 -3.91 -20.28 -0.35
CA LEU A 117 -4.64 -20.98 0.71
C LEU A 117 -5.89 -21.68 0.17
N ARG A 118 -6.66 -21.02 -0.71
CA ARG A 118 -7.85 -21.58 -1.36
C ARG A 118 -7.50 -22.72 -2.31
N GLN A 119 -6.42 -22.61 -3.07
CA GLN A 119 -5.93 -23.71 -3.91
C GLN A 119 -5.65 -24.95 -3.05
N ILE A 120 -4.96 -24.77 -1.91
CA ILE A 120 -4.68 -25.87 -0.98
C ILE A 120 -5.97 -26.45 -0.38
N ALA A 121 -6.92 -25.59 0.02
CA ALA A 121 -8.18 -26.02 0.60
C ALA A 121 -9.06 -26.84 -0.38
N ALA A 122 -8.93 -26.57 -1.69
CA ALA A 122 -9.70 -27.21 -2.75
C ALA A 122 -9.15 -28.59 -3.19
N PHE A 123 -7.99 -29.04 -2.67
CA PHE A 123 -7.49 -30.37 -3.01
C PHE A 123 -8.41 -31.45 -2.40
N PRO A 124 -9.00 -32.33 -3.22
CA PRO A 124 -9.94 -33.35 -2.74
C PRO A 124 -9.23 -34.51 -2.03
N ASP A 125 -7.95 -34.74 -2.34
CA ASP A 125 -7.21 -35.94 -1.91
C ASP A 125 -6.59 -35.84 -0.50
N LEU A 126 -6.73 -34.69 0.16
CA LEU A 126 -6.15 -34.41 1.48
C LEU A 126 -7.24 -34.31 2.54
N SER A 127 -6.96 -34.81 3.75
CA SER A 127 -7.78 -34.55 4.93
C SER A 127 -7.70 -33.08 5.36
N GLU A 128 -8.67 -32.60 6.15
CA GLU A 128 -8.66 -31.21 6.63
C GLU A 128 -7.40 -30.86 7.47
N GLY A 129 -6.91 -31.81 8.28
CA GLY A 129 -5.67 -31.61 9.05
C GLY A 129 -4.42 -31.52 8.19
N GLU A 130 -4.36 -32.30 7.11
CA GLU A 130 -3.27 -32.24 6.12
C GLU A 130 -3.30 -30.94 5.31
N LYS A 131 -4.50 -30.47 4.93
CA LYS A 131 -4.67 -29.17 4.27
C LYS A 131 -4.14 -28.04 5.14
N GLU A 132 -4.51 -28.01 6.42
CA GLU A 132 -4.03 -26.98 7.36
C GLU A 132 -2.51 -27.04 7.54
N ARG A 133 -1.92 -28.24 7.65
CA ARG A 133 -0.46 -28.43 7.71
C ARG A 133 0.23 -27.92 6.44
N LEU A 134 -0.30 -28.24 5.27
CA LEU A 134 0.28 -27.79 4.00
C LEU A 134 0.20 -26.26 3.87
N GLN A 135 -0.91 -25.66 4.29
CA GLN A 135 -1.06 -24.21 4.36
C GLN A 135 -0.04 -23.58 5.32
N HIS A 136 0.17 -24.18 6.50
CA HIS A 136 1.17 -23.73 7.48
C HIS A 136 2.59 -23.71 6.87
N LEU A 137 3.02 -24.81 6.25
CA LEU A 137 4.32 -24.92 5.60
C LEU A 137 4.48 -23.91 4.47
N MET A 138 3.45 -23.73 3.65
CA MET A 138 3.47 -22.74 2.57
C MET A 138 3.65 -21.31 3.11
N LEU A 139 2.97 -20.97 4.21
CA LEU A 139 3.09 -19.65 4.85
C LEU A 139 4.47 -19.44 5.49
N LYS A 140 5.09 -20.49 6.02
CA LYS A 140 6.49 -20.47 6.48
C LYS A 140 7.51 -20.30 5.35
N GLY A 141 7.09 -20.45 4.09
CA GLY A 141 7.91 -20.18 2.90
C GLY A 141 8.41 -21.42 2.17
N TYR A 142 7.96 -22.61 2.55
CA TYR A 142 8.26 -23.83 1.81
C TYR A 142 7.62 -23.78 0.41
N ARG A 143 8.28 -24.38 -0.58
CA ARG A 143 7.65 -24.60 -1.88
C ARG A 143 6.58 -25.67 -1.72
N ILE A 144 5.53 -25.58 -2.51
CA ILE A 144 4.40 -26.53 -2.43
C ILE A 144 4.90 -27.98 -2.57
N LYS A 145 5.84 -28.24 -3.49
CA LYS A 145 6.44 -29.57 -3.69
C LYS A 145 7.15 -30.09 -2.44
N ASP A 146 7.94 -29.24 -1.80
CA ASP A 146 8.72 -29.59 -0.60
C ASP A 146 7.76 -29.80 0.59
N ALA A 147 6.72 -28.98 0.69
CA ALA A 147 5.69 -29.11 1.73
C ALA A 147 4.90 -30.43 1.60
N PHE A 148 4.66 -30.93 0.39
CA PHE A 148 4.04 -32.25 0.17
C PHE A 148 4.96 -33.42 0.59
N LEU A 149 6.28 -33.24 0.48
CA LEU A 149 7.25 -34.25 0.90
C LEU A 149 7.27 -34.35 2.43
N GLU A 150 7.35 -33.19 3.10
CA GLU A 150 7.30 -33.09 4.57
C GLU A 150 5.99 -33.66 5.15
N LEU A 151 4.87 -33.47 4.43
CA LEU A 151 3.57 -33.99 4.85
C LEU A 151 3.50 -35.52 4.87
N ARG A 152 4.31 -36.19 4.04
CA ARG A 152 4.34 -37.66 3.91
C ARG A 152 5.28 -38.34 4.89
N GLU A 153 6.20 -37.59 5.49
CA GLU A 153 7.00 -38.11 6.60
C GLU A 153 6.13 -38.10 7.86
N PRO A 154 5.80 -39.27 8.44
CA PRO A 154 5.01 -39.30 9.66
C PRO A 154 5.80 -38.64 10.79
N GLU A 155 5.29 -37.52 11.30
CA GLU A 155 5.74 -36.93 12.56
C GLU A 155 5.42 -37.88 13.72
N GLU A 156 6.27 -38.89 13.96
CA GLU A 156 6.44 -39.41 15.31
C GLU A 156 7.23 -38.39 16.12
N LYS A 157 6.52 -37.44 16.74
CA LYS A 157 6.62 -37.14 18.19
C LYS A 157 5.75 -35.93 18.58
N PRO A 158 5.02 -36.03 19.69
CA PRO A 158 4.24 -34.92 20.22
C PRO A 158 5.16 -33.86 20.82
N GLU A 159 4.72 -32.61 20.71
CA GLU A 159 5.26 -31.46 21.40
C GLU A 159 5.33 -31.72 22.92
N LYS A 160 6.55 -31.80 23.44
CA LYS A 160 6.86 -31.36 24.81
C LYS A 160 8.00 -30.36 24.73
N LYS A 161 7.63 -29.08 24.76
CA LYS A 161 8.52 -27.98 25.15
C LYS A 161 8.95 -28.23 26.61
N GLU A 162 10.07 -28.92 26.80
CA GLU A 162 10.90 -28.69 27.97
C GLU A 162 12.03 -27.75 27.57
N HIS A 163 12.01 -26.56 28.16
CA HIS A 163 13.19 -25.71 28.26
C HIS A 163 14.27 -26.51 29.00
N LYS A 164 15.19 -27.14 28.27
CA LYS A 164 16.49 -27.55 28.80
C LYS A 164 17.56 -26.63 28.22
N ARG A 165 18.13 -25.85 29.13
CA ARG A 165 19.40 -25.15 28.98
C ARG A 165 20.42 -26.08 28.31
N THR A 166 21.06 -25.56 27.26
CA THR A 166 22.43 -25.85 26.82
C THR A 166 22.93 -27.28 27.05
N GLU A 167 22.76 -28.14 26.05
CA GLU A 167 23.80 -29.09 25.69
C GLU A 167 24.12 -28.89 24.22
N ALA A 168 25.35 -28.48 23.96
CA ALA A 168 25.89 -28.29 22.64
C ALA A 168 25.74 -29.58 21.85
N GLN A 169 24.81 -29.59 20.88
CA GLN A 169 24.88 -30.54 19.79
C GLN A 169 26.25 -30.38 19.15
N LYS A 170 27.06 -31.45 19.20
CA LYS A 170 28.30 -31.55 18.43
C LYS A 170 27.93 -31.57 16.95
N VAL A 171 27.62 -30.42 16.39
CA VAL A 171 27.60 -30.23 14.95
C VAL A 171 29.04 -30.41 14.49
N SER A 172 29.27 -31.29 13.52
CA SER A 172 30.62 -31.53 13.00
C SER A 172 31.22 -30.20 12.56
N ILE A 173 32.47 -29.95 12.97
CA ILE A 173 33.21 -28.73 12.60
C ILE A 173 33.24 -28.56 11.07
N ASP A 174 33.20 -29.68 10.34
CA ASP A 174 33.24 -29.69 8.88
C ASP A 174 31.89 -29.26 8.26
N ASP A 175 30.76 -29.58 8.89
CA ASP A 175 29.43 -29.10 8.46
C ASP A 175 29.30 -27.60 8.70
N LEU A 176 29.82 -27.09 9.83
CA LEU A 176 29.89 -25.66 10.10
C LEU A 176 30.79 -24.95 9.08
N LYS A 177 31.96 -25.50 8.75
CA LYS A 177 32.86 -24.91 7.74
C LYS A 177 32.22 -24.89 6.36
N ALA A 178 31.53 -25.95 5.97
CA ALA A 178 30.79 -26.00 4.71
C ALA A 178 29.69 -24.94 4.67
N ARG A 179 28.95 -24.77 5.77
CA ARG A 179 27.89 -23.76 5.88
C ARG A 179 28.43 -22.34 5.88
N VAL A 180 29.52 -22.07 6.59
CA VAL A 180 30.20 -20.76 6.60
C VAL A 180 30.74 -20.42 5.22
N SER A 181 31.34 -21.38 4.51
CA SER A 181 31.83 -21.20 3.13
C SER A 181 30.69 -20.88 2.16
N PHE A 182 29.57 -21.60 2.28
CA PHE A 182 28.37 -21.34 1.48
C PHE A 182 27.80 -19.94 1.75
N LEU A 183 27.60 -19.60 3.02
CA LEU A 183 27.08 -18.28 3.44
C LEU A 183 28.04 -17.14 3.06
N ALA A 184 29.35 -17.38 3.06
CA ALA A 184 30.33 -16.40 2.62
C ALA A 184 30.25 -16.14 1.11
N ARG A 185 30.06 -17.19 0.30
CA ARG A 185 29.84 -17.06 -1.15
C ARG A 185 28.54 -16.34 -1.46
N GLU A 186 27.47 -16.67 -0.74
CA GLU A 186 26.17 -16.02 -0.91
C GLU A 186 26.24 -14.53 -0.52
N ASN A 187 26.90 -14.21 0.60
CA ASN A 187 27.17 -12.82 0.98
C ASN A 187 28.00 -12.07 -0.08
N ALA A 188 29.01 -12.71 -0.67
CA ALA A 188 29.81 -12.08 -1.72
C ALA A 188 28.96 -11.79 -2.97
N ASN A 189 28.12 -12.74 -3.38
CA ASN A 189 27.20 -12.54 -4.51
C ASN A 189 26.17 -11.45 -4.24
N LEU A 190 25.59 -11.41 -3.03
CA LEU A 190 24.64 -10.38 -2.64
C LEU A 190 25.30 -8.99 -2.65
N LYS A 191 26.51 -8.86 -2.13
CA LYS A 191 27.28 -7.61 -2.17
C LYS A 191 27.56 -7.15 -3.60
N LEU A 192 27.90 -8.07 -4.51
CA LEU A 192 28.09 -7.74 -5.93
C LEU A 192 26.79 -7.27 -6.58
N MET A 193 25.66 -7.91 -6.27
CA MET A 193 24.35 -7.50 -6.78
C MET A 193 23.93 -6.13 -6.25
N MET A 194 24.17 -5.86 -4.96
CA MET A 194 23.95 -4.54 -4.37
C MET A 194 24.75 -3.46 -5.10
N GLY A 195 26.04 -3.69 -5.35
CA GLY A 195 26.86 -2.72 -6.10
C GLY A 195 26.35 -2.47 -7.52
N LYS A 196 25.85 -3.50 -8.22
CA LYS A 196 25.23 -3.32 -9.54
C LYS A 196 23.97 -2.47 -9.47
N LEU A 197 23.09 -2.75 -8.52
CA LEU A 197 21.84 -2.01 -8.33
C LEU A 197 22.09 -0.56 -7.89
N GLU A 198 23.10 -0.32 -7.06
CA GLU A 198 23.51 1.04 -6.66
C GLU A 198 24.04 1.85 -7.85
N ASN A 199 24.86 1.23 -8.71
CA ASN A 199 25.32 1.86 -9.95
C ASN A 199 24.17 2.17 -10.91
N GLU A 200 23.24 1.24 -11.08
CA GLU A 200 22.07 1.43 -11.94
C GLU A 200 21.17 2.55 -11.40
N ARG A 201 20.95 2.59 -10.07
CA ARG A 201 20.24 3.68 -9.41
C ARG A 201 20.93 5.02 -9.67
N ALA A 202 22.25 5.10 -9.52
CA ALA A 202 22.99 6.33 -9.77
C ALA A 202 22.84 6.81 -11.22
N GLN A 203 22.98 5.90 -12.19
CA GLN A 203 22.81 6.21 -13.61
C GLN A 203 21.39 6.71 -13.94
N LEU A 204 20.36 6.06 -13.38
CA LEU A 204 18.97 6.48 -13.57
C LEU A 204 18.72 7.86 -12.94
N GLN A 205 19.28 8.13 -11.76
CA GLN A 205 19.17 9.44 -11.11
C GLN A 205 19.83 10.55 -11.95
N ASP A 206 21.00 10.30 -12.52
CA ASP A 206 21.65 11.28 -13.40
C ASP A 206 20.88 11.49 -14.71
N ARG A 207 20.27 10.43 -15.26
CA ARG A 207 19.39 10.53 -16.44
C ARG A 207 18.16 11.38 -16.16
N ILE A 208 17.53 11.22 -14.99
CA ILE A 208 16.40 12.05 -14.55
C ILE A 208 16.82 13.52 -14.47
N ARG A 209 17.95 13.81 -13.81
CA ARG A 209 18.47 15.19 -13.69
C ARG A 209 18.73 15.84 -15.05
N LEU A 210 19.30 15.10 -16.00
CA LEU A 210 19.52 15.57 -17.37
C LEU A 210 18.20 15.91 -18.08
N LEU A 211 17.20 15.04 -17.96
CA LEU A 211 15.88 15.25 -18.57
C LEU A 211 15.14 16.44 -17.92
N GLU A 212 15.20 16.59 -16.60
CA GLU A 212 14.62 17.72 -15.87
C GLU A 212 15.26 19.05 -16.29
N ASN A 213 16.58 19.08 -16.40
CA ASN A 213 17.31 20.27 -16.85
C ASN A 213 16.96 20.63 -18.31
N GLY A 214 16.88 19.63 -19.20
CA GLY A 214 16.48 19.83 -20.58
C GLY A 214 15.04 20.35 -20.71
N ALA A 215 14.10 19.75 -19.98
CA ALA A 215 12.71 20.21 -19.93
C ALA A 215 12.60 21.65 -19.42
N ARG A 216 13.37 22.00 -18.38
CA ARG A 216 13.42 23.35 -17.82
C ARG A 216 13.96 24.36 -18.84
N GLN A 217 15.02 24.03 -19.58
CA GLN A 217 15.57 24.89 -20.61
C GLN A 217 14.59 25.11 -21.77
N SER A 218 13.91 24.07 -22.24
CA SER A 218 12.89 24.19 -23.29
C SER A 218 11.72 25.08 -22.85
N LEU A 219 11.25 24.94 -21.61
CA LEU A 219 10.19 25.81 -21.07
C LEU A 219 10.60 27.28 -21.02
N LEU A 220 11.86 27.57 -20.67
CA LEU A 220 12.39 28.93 -20.68
C LEU A 220 12.46 29.50 -22.11
N HIS A 221 13.00 28.74 -23.06
CA HIS A 221 13.06 29.15 -24.47
C HIS A 221 11.67 29.39 -25.06
N ASP A 222 10.70 28.51 -24.79
CA ASP A 222 9.31 28.69 -25.23
C ASP A 222 8.68 29.96 -24.63
N SER A 223 9.01 30.30 -23.39
CA SER A 223 8.52 31.52 -22.75
C SER A 223 9.09 32.78 -23.43
N GLU A 224 10.37 32.74 -23.83
CA GLU A 224 11.04 33.83 -24.53
C GLU A 224 10.51 33.98 -25.95
N LEU A 225 10.36 32.87 -26.69
CA LEU A 225 9.73 32.82 -28.00
C LEU A 225 8.33 33.43 -27.98
N ARG A 226 7.51 33.10 -26.97
CA ARG A 226 6.18 33.71 -26.78
C ARG A 226 6.28 35.23 -26.60
N LYS A 227 7.20 35.72 -25.77
CA LYS A 227 7.41 37.17 -25.54
C LYS A 227 7.89 37.89 -26.82
N LEU A 228 8.83 37.30 -27.55
CA LEU A 228 9.31 37.86 -28.81
C LEU A 228 8.21 37.89 -29.88
N ARG A 229 7.45 36.80 -30.03
CA ARG A 229 6.30 36.74 -30.95
C ARG A 229 5.27 37.82 -30.64
N PHE A 230 4.95 38.03 -29.37
CA PHE A 230 4.03 39.08 -28.94
C PHE A 230 4.55 40.48 -29.30
N ARG A 231 5.83 40.76 -29.06
CA ARG A 231 6.46 42.04 -29.44
C ARG A 231 6.47 42.24 -30.96
N LEU A 232 6.78 41.19 -31.72
CA LEU A 232 6.75 41.21 -33.18
C LEU A 232 5.34 41.49 -33.69
N GLN A 233 4.32 40.84 -33.12
CA GLN A 233 2.92 41.07 -33.47
C GLN A 233 2.49 42.51 -33.20
N GLN A 234 2.88 43.09 -32.06
CA GLN A 234 2.63 44.50 -31.77
C GLN A 234 3.35 45.45 -32.73
N ALA A 235 4.60 45.16 -33.09
CA ALA A 235 5.34 45.96 -34.06
C ALA A 235 4.71 45.88 -35.46
N LEU A 236 4.29 44.69 -35.89
CA LEU A 236 3.58 44.48 -37.16
C LEU A 236 2.23 45.23 -37.18
N GLN A 237 1.47 45.23 -36.09
CA GLN A 237 0.23 46.02 -35.99
C GLN A 237 0.47 47.53 -36.11
N ARG A 238 1.60 48.03 -35.56
CA ARG A 238 1.97 49.45 -35.69
C ARG A 238 2.46 49.82 -37.09
N LEU A 239 3.03 48.87 -37.81
CA LEU A 239 3.54 49.06 -39.17
C LEU A 239 2.48 48.86 -40.25
N GLN A 240 1.30 48.34 -39.94
CA GLN A 240 0.17 48.32 -40.88
C GLN A 240 -0.50 49.70 -40.92
N PRO A 241 -0.31 50.51 -41.98
CA PRO A 241 -1.04 51.75 -42.15
C PRO A 241 -2.38 51.41 -42.80
N GLY A 242 -3.48 51.71 -42.09
CA GLY A 242 -4.80 51.87 -42.70
C GLY A 242 -5.42 50.63 -43.36
N ARG A 243 -6.02 49.75 -42.54
CA ARG A 243 -7.33 49.19 -42.89
C ARG A 243 -8.32 49.61 -41.82
N LYS A 244 -9.13 50.62 -42.13
CA LYS A 244 -10.31 50.97 -41.33
C LYS A 244 -11.16 49.70 -41.17
N PRO A 245 -11.70 49.40 -39.97
CA PRO A 245 -12.75 48.40 -39.87
C PRO A 245 -13.98 48.95 -40.60
N ALA A 246 -14.40 48.29 -41.66
CA ALA A 246 -15.71 48.52 -42.25
C ALA A 246 -16.76 48.09 -41.22
N GLU A 247 -17.69 48.99 -40.93
CA GLU A 247 -18.89 48.71 -40.15
C GLU A 247 -19.71 47.62 -40.86
N GLY A 248 -20.21 46.65 -40.09
CA GLY A 248 -21.31 45.76 -40.48
C GLY A 248 -20.95 44.32 -40.83
N SER A 249 -21.05 43.43 -39.85
CA SER A 249 -21.97 42.27 -39.83
C SER A 249 -21.45 41.16 -38.91
N ALA A 250 -22.38 40.58 -38.16
CA ALA A 250 -22.26 39.53 -37.16
C ALA A 250 -21.12 38.49 -37.36
N LEU A 251 -20.47 38.09 -36.26
CA LEU A 251 -20.62 36.74 -35.69
C LEU A 251 -19.78 36.59 -34.39
N SER A 252 -20.26 35.69 -33.56
CA SER A 252 -19.82 35.32 -32.22
C SER A 252 -18.35 34.90 -32.09
N SER A 253 -17.75 35.22 -30.94
CA SER A 253 -17.19 34.24 -29.98
C SER A 253 -16.13 34.88 -29.08
N ALA A 254 -16.32 34.72 -27.78
CA ALA A 254 -15.34 35.08 -26.76
C ALA A 254 -14.11 34.17 -26.79
N PRO A 255 -12.99 34.61 -26.20
CA PRO A 255 -12.44 33.83 -25.09
C PRO A 255 -12.05 34.77 -23.92
N ALA A 256 -12.63 34.65 -22.73
CA ALA A 256 -12.37 33.60 -21.73
C ALA A 256 -10.90 33.55 -21.26
N GLY A 257 -10.63 34.29 -20.18
CA GLY A 257 -9.88 33.82 -19.02
C GLY A 257 -8.37 33.61 -19.17
N ALA A 258 -7.58 34.60 -18.75
CA ALA A 258 -6.23 34.36 -18.23
C ALA A 258 -6.33 34.06 -16.71
N PRO A 259 -5.75 32.96 -16.20
CA PRO A 259 -5.59 32.78 -14.76
C PRO A 259 -4.36 33.57 -14.29
N ALA A 260 -4.59 34.45 -13.30
CA ALA A 260 -3.53 35.09 -12.53
C ALA A 260 -2.82 34.03 -11.68
N PHE A 261 -1.49 33.97 -11.79
CA PHE A 261 -0.63 33.29 -10.82
C PHE A 261 0.13 34.37 -10.05
N ASP A 262 -0.21 34.49 -8.77
CA ASP A 262 0.41 35.42 -7.83
C ASP A 262 1.55 34.69 -7.09
N SER A 263 2.66 35.38 -6.87
CA SER A 263 3.73 34.95 -5.96
C SER A 263 4.10 36.14 -5.09
N PRO A 264 4.25 35.95 -3.76
CA PRO A 264 4.16 37.06 -2.82
C PRO A 264 5.51 37.75 -2.63
N ALA A 265 5.48 39.07 -2.56
CA ALA A 265 6.49 39.88 -1.87
C ALA A 265 5.78 41.04 -1.16
N GLY A 266 5.97 41.12 0.16
CA GLY A 266 5.20 42.00 1.04
C GLY A 266 5.69 43.44 1.10
N SER A 267 4.87 44.31 1.68
CA SER A 267 5.24 45.18 2.81
C SER A 267 4.08 46.05 3.30
N SER A 268 3.92 46.03 4.64
CA SER A 268 3.55 47.10 5.57
C SER A 268 2.21 47.89 5.51
N LYS A 269 1.49 47.77 6.66
CA LYS A 269 0.81 48.81 7.49
C LYS A 269 -0.40 49.53 6.85
N SER A 270 -1.46 49.95 7.55
CA SER A 270 -2.03 49.73 8.89
C SER A 270 -3.38 50.49 8.93
N SER A 271 -4.25 50.11 9.87
CA SER A 271 -5.39 50.87 10.44
C SER A 271 -6.79 50.71 9.82
N GLY A 272 -7.80 50.57 10.70
CA GLY A 272 -9.23 50.69 10.37
C GLY A 272 -10.12 49.50 10.80
N ARG A 273 -10.43 49.41 12.10
CA ARG A 273 -11.31 48.40 12.70
C ARG A 273 -12.80 48.73 12.47
N LYS A 274 -13.63 47.66 12.49
CA LYS A 274 -15.09 47.57 12.76
C LYS A 274 -16.06 47.87 11.60
N ALA A 275 -16.26 46.91 10.70
CA ALA A 275 -17.53 46.71 9.95
C ALA A 275 -17.68 45.34 9.24
N ALA A 276 -16.94 44.29 9.64
CA ALA A 276 -16.79 43.08 8.80
C ALA A 276 -17.28 41.75 9.42
N ALA A 277 -17.96 41.76 10.58
CA ALA A 277 -18.32 40.52 11.28
C ALA A 277 -19.73 39.98 11.00
N VAL A 278 -20.61 40.73 10.33
CA VAL A 278 -22.01 40.33 10.10
C VAL A 278 -22.28 39.88 8.65
N ALA A 279 -21.40 40.23 7.71
CA ALA A 279 -21.57 39.89 6.28
C ALA A 279 -20.99 38.52 5.89
N THR A 280 -20.18 37.90 6.76
CA THR A 280 -19.50 36.62 6.50
C THR A 280 -20.36 35.40 6.84
N GLN A 281 -21.24 35.47 7.85
CA GLN A 281 -22.10 34.33 8.23
C GLN A 281 -23.21 34.04 7.21
N LYS A 282 -23.84 35.06 6.62
CA LYS A 282 -24.90 34.86 5.59
C LYS A 282 -24.39 34.33 4.25
N LYS A 283 -23.09 34.42 3.97
CA LYS A 283 -22.48 33.91 2.72
C LYS A 283 -22.07 32.43 2.82
N GLU A 284 -21.88 31.90 4.02
CA GLU A 284 -21.54 30.49 4.23
C GLU A 284 -22.78 29.59 4.26
N GLU A 285 -23.89 30.05 4.85
CA GLU A 285 -25.16 29.30 4.88
C GLU A 285 -25.76 29.11 3.46
N GLY A 286 -25.73 30.16 2.62
CA GLY A 286 -26.21 30.06 1.24
C GLY A 286 -25.32 29.22 0.30
N LYS A 287 -24.08 28.91 0.70
CA LYS A 287 -23.15 28.05 -0.06
C LYS A 287 -23.33 26.58 0.31
N ALA A 288 -23.69 26.29 1.56
CA ALA A 288 -24.02 24.95 2.03
C ALA A 288 -25.35 24.43 1.43
N GLU A 289 -26.39 25.27 1.35
CA GLU A 289 -27.68 24.87 0.74
C GLU A 289 -27.59 24.61 -0.77
N ARG A 290 -26.68 25.30 -1.47
CA ARG A 290 -26.47 25.11 -2.92
C ARG A 290 -25.74 23.80 -3.23
N LEU A 291 -24.82 23.39 -2.37
CA LEU A 291 -24.10 22.11 -2.45
C LEU A 291 -24.99 20.91 -2.09
N HIS A 292 -25.99 21.09 -1.21
CA HIS A 292 -26.95 20.04 -0.91
C HIS A 292 -27.92 19.79 -2.07
N ARG A 293 -28.38 20.83 -2.79
CA ARG A 293 -29.25 20.67 -3.97
C ARG A 293 -28.54 20.05 -5.18
N GLU A 294 -27.26 20.36 -5.42
CA GLU A 294 -26.49 19.73 -6.50
C GLU A 294 -26.18 18.24 -6.24
N ASN A 295 -26.06 17.83 -4.97
CA ASN A 295 -25.85 16.42 -4.62
C ASN A 295 -27.13 15.57 -4.72
N ASP A 296 -28.30 16.15 -4.51
CA ASP A 296 -29.59 15.44 -4.66
C ASP A 296 -29.96 15.20 -6.14
N ASP A 297 -29.54 16.09 -7.04
CA ASP A 297 -29.76 15.91 -8.49
C ASP A 297 -28.82 14.85 -9.12
N LEU A 298 -27.63 14.65 -8.56
CA LEU A 298 -26.69 13.59 -8.99
C LEU A 298 -27.14 12.18 -8.57
N ASN A 299 -27.96 12.05 -7.52
CA ASN A 299 -28.52 10.77 -7.07
C ASN A 299 -29.78 10.34 -7.85
N ARG A 300 -30.34 11.19 -8.72
CA ARG A 300 -31.54 10.89 -9.53
C ARG A 300 -31.25 10.34 -10.92
N LEU A 301 -30.00 10.37 -11.38
CA LEU A 301 -29.59 9.73 -12.63
C LEU A 301 -29.14 8.29 -12.35
N GLY A 302 -30.13 7.40 -12.23
CA GLY A 302 -29.87 5.96 -12.24
C GLY A 302 -29.09 5.58 -13.50
N SER A 303 -27.91 5.03 -13.32
CA SER A 303 -27.04 4.54 -14.39
C SER A 303 -27.83 3.63 -15.35
N PRO A 304 -27.73 3.79 -16.67
CA PRO A 304 -28.21 2.76 -17.58
C PRO A 304 -27.48 1.47 -17.24
N ASN A 305 -28.22 0.38 -17.11
CA ASN A 305 -27.71 -0.93 -16.71
C ASN A 305 -26.80 -1.45 -17.83
N VAL A 306 -25.52 -1.07 -17.79
CA VAL A 306 -24.50 -1.53 -18.75
C VAL A 306 -24.08 -2.92 -18.31
N ASP A 307 -24.57 -3.92 -19.02
CA ASP A 307 -24.27 -5.32 -18.78
C ASP A 307 -22.84 -5.64 -19.24
N LEU A 308 -21.89 -5.48 -18.30
CA LEU A 308 -20.46 -5.65 -18.49
C LEU A 308 -20.10 -7.08 -18.95
N GLU A 309 -20.91 -8.09 -18.62
CA GLU A 309 -20.69 -9.46 -19.08
C GLU A 309 -20.88 -9.56 -20.60
N LYS A 310 -21.87 -8.86 -21.13
CA LYS A 310 -22.18 -8.85 -22.57
C LYS A 310 -21.03 -8.23 -23.38
N MET A 311 -20.46 -7.12 -22.92
CA MET A 311 -19.30 -6.48 -23.56
C MET A 311 -18.05 -7.38 -23.55
N VAL A 312 -17.82 -8.13 -22.48
CA VAL A 312 -16.68 -9.06 -22.40
C VAL A 312 -16.87 -10.26 -23.33
N THR A 313 -18.11 -10.74 -23.50
CA THR A 313 -18.40 -11.83 -24.44
C THR A 313 -18.21 -11.41 -25.90
N ASP A 314 -18.61 -10.21 -26.28
CA ASP A 314 -18.46 -9.70 -27.64
C ASP A 314 -16.99 -9.43 -28.00
N TYR A 315 -16.21 -8.92 -27.04
CA TYR A 315 -14.76 -8.74 -27.21
C TYR A 315 -14.02 -10.07 -27.41
N ARG A 316 -14.43 -11.14 -26.72
CA ARG A 316 -13.84 -12.48 -26.89
C ARG A 316 -14.22 -13.13 -28.22
N ARG A 317 -15.41 -12.81 -28.76
CA ARG A 317 -15.86 -13.30 -30.08
C ARG A 317 -15.08 -12.68 -31.23
N GLY A 318 -14.81 -11.37 -31.16
CA GLY A 318 -14.07 -10.65 -32.20
C GLY A 318 -12.63 -11.12 -32.41
N ARG A 319 -11.99 -11.72 -31.39
CA ARG A 319 -10.60 -12.19 -31.48
C ARG A 319 -10.44 -13.60 -32.07
N LYS A 320 -11.53 -14.35 -32.27
CA LYS A 320 -11.50 -15.70 -32.87
C LYS A 320 -11.74 -15.70 -34.38
N GLN A 321 -12.04 -14.55 -34.98
CA GLN A 321 -12.27 -14.37 -36.42
C GLN A 321 -11.19 -13.53 -37.12
N ALA A 322 -10.09 -13.23 -36.43
CA ALA A 322 -8.92 -12.53 -36.96
C ALA A 322 -7.69 -13.43 -36.92
#